data_AF-A0A443RV11-F1
#
_entry.id   AF-A0A443RV11-F1
#
_cell.length_a   1.000
_cell.length_b   1.000
_cell.length_c   1.000
_cell.angle_alpha   90.00
_cell.angle_beta   90.00
_cell.angle_gamma   90.00
#
_symmetry.space_group_name_H-M   'P 1'
#
loop_
_entity.id
_entity.type
_entity.pdbx_description
1 polymer ?
#
loop_
_entity_poly.entity_id
_entity_poly.type
_entity_poly.pdbx_seq_one_letter_code
_entity_poly.pdbx_strand_id
1 'polypeptide(L)' 'FPLLSGLATEIGGLISHGAVIAREYGLPCLVGVKNATRIFETGETVVLDSVNGVIYKIESEVETIE' A
#
# COMPACT_ATOMS: atom_id res chain seq x y z
N PHE A 1 5.66 -14.44 3.79
CA PHE A 1 5.14 -13.13 4.23
C PHE A 1 3.74 -13.29 4.87
N PRO A 2 3.58 -14.00 6.00
CA PRO A 2 2.24 -14.24 6.55
C PRO A 2 1.60 -13.01 7.22
N LEU A 3 2.33 -11.89 7.38
CA LEU A 3 1.90 -10.70 8.12
C LEU A 3 1.53 -9.50 7.24
N LEU A 4 1.69 -9.60 5.92
CA LEU A 4 1.39 -8.49 5.01
C LEU A 4 -0.06 -8.56 4.54
N SER A 5 -0.78 -7.43 4.61
CA SER A 5 -2.14 -7.29 4.06
C SER A 5 -2.15 -6.76 2.62
N GLY A 6 -1.00 -6.29 2.11
CA GLY A 6 -0.87 -5.71 0.77
C GLY A 6 0.55 -5.20 0.50
N LEU A 7 0.80 -4.79 -0.75
CA LEU A 7 2.09 -4.26 -1.21
C LEU A 7 1.91 -3.05 -2.11
N ALA A 8 2.67 -1.98 -1.88
CA ALA A 8 2.79 -0.84 -2.78
C ALA A 8 4.27 -0.49 -3.00
N THR A 9 4.69 -0.28 -4.25
CA THR A 9 6.07 0.13 -4.56
C THR A 9 6.11 1.31 -5.52
N GLU A 10 7.09 2.21 -5.35
CA GLU A 10 7.30 3.33 -6.27
C GLU A 10 7.99 2.90 -7.57
N ILE A 11 8.82 1.86 -7.49
CA ILE A 11 9.64 1.34 -8.59
C ILE A 11 9.20 -0.09 -8.91
N GLY A 12 9.23 -0.42 -10.20
CA GLY A 12 8.90 -1.74 -10.71
C GLY A 12 7.73 -1.70 -11.69
N GLY A 13 7.36 -2.87 -12.17
CA GLY A 13 6.22 -3.09 -13.05
C GLY A 13 5.53 -4.41 -12.73
N LEU A 14 4.57 -4.79 -13.56
CA LEU A 14 3.69 -5.96 -13.36
C LEU A 14 4.44 -7.30 -13.22
N ILE A 15 5.67 -7.38 -13.72
CA ILE A 15 6.53 -8.57 -13.65
C ILE A 15 7.71 -8.43 -12.68
N SER A 16 7.73 -7.36 -11.87
CA SER A 16 8.77 -7.16 -10.86
C SER A 16 8.70 -8.22 -9.77
N HIS A 17 9.82 -8.44 -9.07
CA HIS A 17 9.90 -9.41 -7.97
C HIS A 17 8.78 -9.19 -6.93
N GLY A 18 8.53 -7.94 -6.53
CA GLY A 18 7.43 -7.60 -5.61
C GLY A 18 6.05 -7.96 -6.16
N ALA A 19 5.76 -7.61 -7.41
CA ALA A 19 4.46 -7.88 -8.04
C ALA A 19 4.18 -9.37 -8.22
N VAL A 20 5.18 -10.13 -8.67
CA VAL A 20 5.05 -11.59 -8.88
C VAL A 20 4.78 -12.29 -7.56
N ILE A 21 5.53 -11.93 -6.52
CA ILE A 21 5.36 -12.50 -5.18
C ILE A 21 4.00 -12.11 -4.62
N ALA A 22 3.60 -10.84 -4.64
CA ALA A 22 2.30 -10.42 -4.13
C ALA A 22 1.13 -11.18 -4.80
N ARG A 23 1.21 -11.38 -6.13
CA ARG A 23 0.22 -12.19 -6.87
C ARG A 23 0.18 -13.65 -6.40
N GLU A 24 1.33 -14.28 -6.20
CA GLU A 24 1.42 -15.68 -5.75
C GLU A 24 0.81 -15.87 -4.34
N TYR A 25 0.95 -14.85 -3.48
CA TYR A 25 0.36 -14.84 -2.15
C TYR A 25 -1.09 -14.30 -2.11
N GLY A 26 -1.68 -13.94 -3.25
CA GLY A 26 -3.04 -13.39 -3.32
C GLY A 26 -3.20 -12.02 -2.65
N LEU A 27 -2.11 -11.26 -2.52
CA LEU A 27 -2.09 -9.95 -1.87
C LEU A 27 -2.45 -8.83 -2.87
N PRO A 28 -3.25 -7.83 -2.45
CA PRO A 28 -3.41 -6.58 -3.20
C PRO A 28 -2.05 -5.94 -3.47
N CYS A 29 -1.79 -5.55 -4.72
CA CYS A 29 -0.49 -5.02 -5.13
C CYS A 29 -0.62 -3.83 -6.07
N LEU A 30 0.08 -2.74 -5.74
CA LEU A 30 0.31 -1.60 -6.63
C LEU A 30 1.81 -1.42 -6.89
N VAL A 31 2.17 -1.13 -8.13
CA VAL A 31 3.55 -0.88 -8.54
C VAL A 31 3.62 0.40 -9.37
N GLY A 32 4.74 1.12 -9.27
CA GLY A 32 4.89 2.41 -9.95
C GLY A 32 4.13 3.55 -9.26
N VAL A 33 3.84 3.42 -7.96
CA VAL A 33 3.11 4.44 -7.18
C VAL A 33 4.04 5.60 -6.85
N LYS A 34 4.00 6.66 -7.66
CA LYS A 34 4.93 7.79 -7.54
C LYS A 34 4.80 8.49 -6.18
N ASN A 35 5.93 8.77 -5.53
CA ASN A 35 6.04 9.48 -4.25
C ASN A 35 5.31 8.82 -3.05
N ALA A 36 4.90 7.55 -3.15
CA ALA A 36 4.21 6.85 -2.06
C ALA A 36 4.96 6.96 -0.72
N THR A 37 6.28 6.78 -0.72
CA THR A 37 7.11 6.79 0.51
C THR A 37 7.29 8.18 1.12
N ARG A 38 6.91 9.24 0.39
CA ARG A 38 6.91 10.62 0.88
C ARG A 38 5.54 11.09 1.33
N ILE A 39 4.48 10.47 0.82
CA ILE A 39 3.08 10.81 1.13
C ILE A 39 2.59 10.04 2.36
N PHE A 40 3.02 8.78 2.47
CA PHE A 40 2.64 7.87 3.54
C PHE A 40 3.81 7.63 4.49
N GLU A 41 3.51 7.64 5.78
CA GLU A 41 4.50 7.46 6.84
C GLU A 41 4.35 6.10 7.53
N THR A 42 5.44 5.62 8.13
CA THR A 42 5.41 4.36 8.87
C THR A 42 4.50 4.48 10.09
N GLY A 43 3.60 3.50 10.25
CA GLY A 43 2.60 3.50 11.33
C GLY A 43 1.25 4.09 10.92
N GLU A 44 1.14 4.71 9.75
CA GLU A 44 -0.14 5.16 9.22
C GLU A 44 -0.99 3.98 8.73
N THR A 45 -2.30 4.06 9.00
CA THR A 45 -3.26 3.15 8.40
C THR A 45 -3.77 3.74 7.08
N VAL A 46 -3.75 2.94 6.03
CA VAL A 46 -4.13 3.34 4.67
C VAL A 46 -5.05 2.30 4.03
N VAL A 47 -5.83 2.70 3.03
CA VAL A 47 -6.61 1.78 2.19
C VAL A 47 -5.89 1.59 0.86
N LEU A 48 -5.58 0.32 0.54
CA LEU A 48 -4.96 -0.06 -0.72
C LEU A 48 -6.04 -0.59 -1.70
N ASP A 49 -6.46 0.24 -2.66
CA ASP A 49 -7.38 -0.14 -3.71
C ASP A 49 -6.62 -0.64 -4.95
N SER A 50 -6.40 -1.95 -5.00
CA SER A 50 -5.73 -2.60 -6.13
C SER A 50 -6.57 -2.72 -7.40
N VAL A 51 -7.89 -2.49 -7.33
CA VAL A 51 -8.78 -2.56 -8.49
C VAL A 51 -8.70 -1.25 -9.27
N ASN A 52 -8.76 -0.12 -8.57
CA ASN A 52 -8.71 1.20 -9.19
C ASN A 52 -7.28 1.77 -9.28
N GLY A 53 -6.30 1.15 -8.62
CA GLY A 53 -4.91 1.59 -8.72
C GLY A 53 -4.54 2.71 -7.74
N VAL A 54 -5.25 2.85 -6.62
CA VAL A 54 -5.18 4.04 -5.73
C VAL A 54 -4.88 3.64 -4.28
N ILE A 55 -4.17 4.51 -3.56
CA ILE A 55 -3.96 4.40 -2.11
C ILE A 55 -4.61 5.60 -1.44
N TYR A 56 -5.49 5.36 -0.47
CA TYR A 56 -6.16 6.41 0.30
C TYR A 56 -5.55 6.52 1.70
N LYS A 57 -5.29 7.75 2.12
CA LYS A 57 -4.97 8.06 3.51
C LYS A 57 -6.27 8.06 4.31
N ILE A 58 -6.23 7.47 5.50
CA ILE A 58 -7.36 7.53 6.43
C ILE A 58 -7.08 8.69 7.38
N GLU A 59 -7.96 9.68 7.40
CA GLU A 59 -7.94 10.68 8.46
C GLU A 59 -8.55 10.05 9.70
N SER A 60 -7.74 9.85 10.74
CA SER A 60 -8.23 9.54 12.07
C SER A 60 -8.42 10.85 12.82
N GLU A 61 -9.67 11.27 13.01
CA GLU A 61 -10.00 12.32 13.97
C GLU A 61 -9.53 11.87 15.35
N VAL A 62 -8.48 12.52 15.85
CA VAL A 62 -8.03 12.34 17.22
C VAL A 62 -9.03 13.07 18.11
N GLU A 63 -10.03 12.36 18.63
CA GLU A 63 -10.83 12.86 19.75
C GLU A 63 -9.87 13.08 20.92
N THR A 64 -9.53 14.35 21.16
CA THR A 64 -8.83 14.76 22.38
C THR A 64 -9.82 14.58 23.53
N ILE A 65 -9.62 13.54 24.34
CA ILE A 65 -10.31 13.40 25.61
C ILE A 65 -9.65 14.39 26.58
N GLU A 66 -10.34 15.47 26.93
CA GLU A 66 -9.98 16.35 28.06
C GLU A 66 -10.14 15.65 29.41
#